data_AF-A0A2D8MGI9-F1
#
_entry.id   AF-A0A2D8MGI9-F1
#
_cell.length_a   1.000
_cell.length_b   1.000
_cell.length_c   1.000
_cell.angle_alpha   90.00
_cell.angle_beta   90.00
_cell.angle_gamma   90.00
#
_symmetry.space_group_name_H-M   'P 1'
#
loop_
_entity.id
_entity.type
_entity.pdbx_description
1 polymer ?
#
loop_
_entity_poly.entity_id
_entity_poly.type
_entity_poly.pdbx_seq_one_letter_code
_entity_poly.pdbx_strand_id
1 'polypeptide(L)'
;MPIRFAPARNAAISPLARILKRGPLKLAANDHDRIIPEMRNTTEDALRHFAVHGLRAAKVALGNASAAAAAAHDEDYRYWLGICRELDAPAAARFEAGRSLAETRLLG
;
A
#
# COMPACT_ATOMS: atom_id res chain seq x y z
N MET A 1 55.52 -6.20 12.95
CA MET A 1 54.83 -5.02 12.39
C MET A 1 53.63 -4.72 13.30
N PRO A 2 53.64 -3.64 14.11
CA PRO A 2 52.52 -3.38 15.01
C PRO A 2 51.31 -2.84 14.23
N ILE A 3 50.17 -3.52 14.36
CA ILE A 3 48.89 -3.07 13.82
C ILE A 3 48.33 -2.03 14.80
N ARG A 4 48.17 -0.77 14.35
CA ARG A 4 47.50 0.26 15.14
C ARG A 4 46.00 0.16 14.92
N PHE A 5 45.26 -0.24 15.96
CA PHE A 5 43.81 -0.12 15.96
C PHE A 5 43.44 1.36 16.13
N ALA A 6 42.71 1.93 15.18
CA ALA A 6 42.10 3.24 15.37
C ALA A 6 41.03 3.12 16.48
N PRO A 7 41.02 4.02 17.49
CA PRO A 7 40.05 3.93 18.58
C PRO A 7 38.62 4.07 18.05
N ALA A 8 37.68 3.39 18.73
CA ALA A 8 36.26 3.45 18.39
C ALA A 8 35.80 4.90 18.23
N ARG A 9 35.12 5.18 17.12
CA ARG A 9 34.67 6.53 16.73
C ARG A 9 33.67 7.05 17.77
N ASN A 10 34.17 7.79 18.75
CA ASN A 10 33.36 8.39 19.81
C ASN A 10 32.79 9.75 19.33
N ALA A 11 31.48 9.93 19.41
CA ALA A 11 30.80 11.20 19.06
C ALA A 11 31.20 12.40 19.94
N ALA A 12 31.78 12.16 21.12
CA ALA A 12 32.36 13.22 21.95
C ALA A 12 33.62 13.81 21.30
N ILE A 13 34.46 12.98 20.68
CA ILE A 13 35.81 13.35 20.23
C ILE A 13 35.87 13.53 18.69
N SER A 14 35.07 12.79 17.94
CA SER A 14 35.08 12.81 16.47
C SER A 14 33.92 13.63 15.89
N PRO A 15 34.20 14.68 15.09
CA PRO A 15 33.17 15.46 14.41
C PRO A 15 32.32 14.60 13.46
N LEU A 16 32.95 13.67 12.76
CA LEU A 16 32.27 12.76 11.83
C LEU A 16 31.34 11.79 12.57
N ALA A 17 31.78 11.27 13.73
CA ALA A 17 30.93 10.44 14.57
C ALA A 17 29.74 11.21 15.17
N ARG A 18 29.90 12.52 15.42
CA ARG A 18 28.83 13.40 15.88
C ARG A 18 27.78 13.65 14.81
N ILE A 19 28.21 13.87 13.57
CA ILE A 19 27.32 14.08 12.40
C ILE A 19 26.56 12.78 12.08
N LEU A 20 27.23 11.63 12.13
CA LEU A 20 26.63 10.33 11.82
C LEU A 20 25.82 9.73 12.98
N LYS A 21 25.86 10.34 14.17
CA LYS A 21 25.08 9.87 15.33
C LYS A 21 23.61 10.10 15.02
N ARG A 22 22.90 9.02 14.67
CA ARG A 22 21.44 9.04 14.56
C ARG A 22 20.85 9.49 15.91
N GLY A 23 19.86 10.38 15.85
CA GLY A 23 19.13 10.80 17.04
C GLY A 23 18.47 9.60 17.74
N PRO A 24 18.12 9.73 19.03
CA PRO A 24 17.38 8.68 19.72
C PRO A 24 16.10 8.37 18.96
N LEU A 25 15.87 7.10 18.64
CA LEU A 25 14.61 6.64 18.09
C LEU A 25 13.55 6.95 19.15
N LYS A 26 12.54 7.75 18.79
CA LYS A 26 11.50 8.19 19.72
C LYS A 26 10.48 7.10 20.06
N LEU A 27 10.43 6.03 19.26
CA LEU A 27 9.45 4.95 19.35
C LEU A 27 9.98 3.71 18.65
N ALA A 28 9.63 2.50 19.13
CA ALA A 28 9.93 1.29 18.38
C ALA A 28 9.07 1.23 17.11
N ALA A 29 9.60 0.64 16.05
CA ALA A 29 8.91 0.51 14.78
C ALA A 29 7.68 -0.43 14.81
N ASN A 30 7.29 -0.96 15.97
CA ASN A 30 6.10 -1.79 16.16
C ASN A 30 5.13 -1.20 17.20
N ASP A 31 5.50 -0.15 17.94
CA ASP A 31 4.67 0.43 19.01
C ASP A 31 3.68 1.45 18.41
N HIS A 32 2.78 0.98 17.56
CA HIS A 32 1.84 1.81 16.78
C HIS A 32 0.57 2.16 17.56
N ASP A 33 0.49 1.69 18.79
CA ASP A 33 -0.72 1.50 19.60
C ASP A 33 -1.46 2.82 19.89
N ARG A 34 -0.82 3.97 19.67
CA ARG A 34 -1.38 5.29 19.97
C ARG A 34 -2.02 6.00 18.79
N ILE A 35 -1.80 5.56 17.55
CA ILE A 35 -2.38 6.18 16.34
C ILE A 35 -2.60 5.11 15.26
N ILE A 36 -3.50 4.16 15.52
CA ILE A 36 -4.08 3.38 14.41
C ILE A 36 -5.38 4.13 14.05
N PRO A 37 -5.44 4.89 12.95
CA PRO A 37 -6.73 5.35 12.44
C PRO A 37 -7.61 4.11 12.26
N GLU A 38 -8.88 4.18 12.67
CA GLU A 38 -9.83 3.06 12.54
C GLU A 38 -9.68 2.41 11.16
N MET A 39 -9.44 1.09 11.14
CA MET A 39 -9.22 0.37 9.90
C MET A 39 -10.47 0.51 9.04
N ARG A 40 -10.33 1.07 7.83
CA ARG A 40 -11.48 1.26 6.94
C ARG A 40 -12.14 -0.10 6.68
N ASN A 41 -13.47 -0.15 6.68
CA ASN A 41 -14.23 -1.37 6.37
C ASN A 41 -13.77 -2.01 5.04
N THR A 42 -13.38 -1.20 4.05
CA THR A 42 -12.84 -1.67 2.77
C THR A 42 -11.50 -2.42 2.91
N THR A 43 -10.66 -2.02 3.86
CA THR A 43 -9.39 -2.70 4.15
C THR A 43 -9.66 -4.06 4.80
N GLU A 44 -10.65 -4.17 5.70
CA GLU A 44 -11.04 -5.46 6.27
C GLU A 44 -11.57 -6.41 5.21
N ASP A 45 -12.48 -5.95 4.36
CA ASP A 45 -13.04 -6.73 3.27
C ASP A 45 -11.98 -7.15 2.26
N ALA A 46 -11.02 -6.27 1.96
CA ALA A 46 -9.88 -6.61 1.11
C ALA A 46 -9.01 -7.72 1.72
N LEU A 47 -8.74 -7.67 3.03
CA LEU A 47 -8.00 -8.72 3.73
C LEU A 47 -8.77 -10.05 3.76
N ARG A 48 -10.08 -10.02 4.00
CA ARG A 48 -10.96 -11.20 3.91
C ARG A 48 -10.93 -11.79 2.51
N HIS A 49 -11.03 -10.95 1.48
CA HIS A 49 -10.96 -11.36 0.08
C HIS A 49 -9.59 -11.97 -0.27
N PHE A 50 -8.50 -11.37 0.24
CA PHE A 50 -7.16 -11.92 0.11
C PHE A 50 -7.00 -13.27 0.82
N ALA A 51 -7.58 -13.45 2.00
CA ALA A 51 -7.52 -14.73 2.72
C ALA A 51 -8.14 -15.88 1.91
N VAL A 52 -9.17 -15.60 1.10
CA VAL A 52 -9.84 -16.60 0.26
C VAL A 52 -9.08 -16.87 -1.05
N HIS A 53 -8.56 -15.83 -1.71
CA HIS A 53 -8.02 -15.95 -3.07
C HIS A 53 -6.49 -15.80 -3.19
N GLY A 54 -5.81 -15.45 -2.10
CA GLY A 54 -4.37 -15.19 -2.06
C GLY A 54 -3.94 -14.13 -3.07
N LEU A 55 -2.80 -14.34 -3.72
CA LEU A 55 -2.23 -13.42 -4.73
C LEU A 55 -3.16 -13.15 -5.92
N ARG A 56 -4.19 -13.99 -6.14
CA ARG A 56 -5.18 -13.77 -7.20
C ARG A 56 -6.29 -12.79 -6.81
N ALA A 57 -6.37 -12.37 -5.56
CA ALA A 57 -7.47 -11.56 -5.02
C ALA A 57 -7.71 -10.27 -5.81
N ALA A 58 -6.66 -9.50 -6.15
CA ALA A 58 -6.81 -8.28 -6.95
C ALA A 58 -7.43 -8.57 -8.35
N LYS A 59 -6.99 -9.67 -8.99
CA LYS A 59 -7.54 -10.09 -10.30
C LYS A 59 -9.00 -10.54 -10.19
N VAL A 60 -9.36 -11.24 -9.11
CA VAL A 60 -10.74 -11.68 -8.87
C VAL A 60 -11.65 -10.47 -8.60
N ALA A 61 -11.22 -9.53 -7.75
CA ALA A 61 -11.93 -8.29 -7.49
C ALA A 61 -12.14 -7.46 -8.77
N LEU A 62 -11.12 -7.34 -9.63
CA LEU A 62 -11.29 -6.70 -10.95
C LEU A 62 -12.27 -7.42 -11.86
N GLY A 63 -12.28 -8.75 -11.85
CA GLY A 63 -13.26 -9.54 -12.59
C GLY A 63 -14.70 -9.25 -12.12
N ASN A 64 -14.90 -9.19 -10.80
CA ASN A 64 -16.20 -8.84 -10.22
C ASN A 64 -16.60 -7.40 -10.52
N ALA A 65 -15.66 -6.44 -10.44
CA ALA A 65 -15.91 -5.06 -10.82
C ALA A 65 -16.30 -4.95 -12.31
N SER A 66 -15.62 -5.69 -13.19
CA SER A 66 -15.95 -5.75 -14.62
C SER A 66 -17.34 -6.34 -14.87
N ALA A 67 -17.72 -7.38 -14.13
CA ALA A 67 -19.05 -7.99 -14.25
C ALA A 67 -20.15 -7.03 -13.76
N ALA A 68 -19.94 -6.39 -12.61
CA ALA A 68 -20.87 -5.39 -12.06
C ALA A 68 -21.02 -4.17 -13.00
N ALA A 69 -19.91 -3.71 -13.60
CA ALA A 69 -19.92 -2.66 -14.61
C ALA A 69 -20.76 -3.05 -15.84
N ALA A 70 -20.59 -4.27 -16.35
CA ALA A 70 -21.37 -4.76 -17.49
C ALA A 70 -22.86 -4.91 -17.18
N ALA A 71 -23.21 -5.17 -15.92
CA ALA A 71 -24.58 -5.27 -15.43
C ALA A 71 -25.20 -3.93 -14.96
N ALA A 72 -24.48 -2.81 -15.10
CA ALA A 72 -24.89 -1.49 -14.59
C ALA A 72 -25.21 -1.46 -13.08
N HIS A 73 -24.53 -2.30 -12.29
CA HIS A 73 -24.60 -2.29 -10.83
C HIS A 73 -23.49 -1.41 -10.26
N ASP A 74 -23.78 -0.11 -10.15
CA ASP A 74 -22.78 0.89 -9.76
C ASP A 74 -22.25 0.71 -8.33
N GLU A 75 -23.09 0.25 -7.41
CA GLU A 75 -22.69 0.01 -6.02
C GLU A 75 -21.71 -1.17 -5.92
N ASP A 76 -22.07 -2.30 -6.53
CA ASP A 76 -21.20 -3.48 -6.62
C ASP A 76 -19.90 -3.17 -7.36
N TYR A 77 -19.98 -2.38 -8.44
CA TYR A 77 -18.80 -1.93 -9.17
C TYR A 77 -17.85 -1.15 -8.25
N ARG A 78 -18.36 -0.15 -7.51
CA ARG A 78 -17.57 0.66 -6.57
C ARG A 78 -17.01 -0.18 -5.44
N TYR A 79 -17.78 -1.15 -4.93
CA TYR A 79 -17.35 -2.07 -3.89
C TYR A 79 -16.15 -2.91 -4.35
N TRP A 80 -16.29 -3.63 -5.46
CA TRP A 80 -15.23 -4.49 -5.98
C TRP A 80 -13.99 -3.71 -6.43
N LEU A 81 -14.19 -2.53 -7.01
CA LEU A 81 -13.09 -1.65 -7.35
C LEU A 81 -12.40 -1.09 -6.09
N GLY A 82 -13.14 -0.81 -5.03
CA GLY A 82 -12.61 -0.43 -3.72
C GLY A 82 -11.71 -1.51 -3.13
N ILE A 83 -12.16 -2.77 -3.15
CA ILE A 83 -11.34 -3.92 -2.74
C ILE A 83 -10.08 -4.01 -3.62
N CYS A 84 -10.21 -3.88 -4.95
CA CYS A 84 -9.05 -3.90 -5.82
C CYS A 84 -8.06 -2.76 -5.52
N ARG A 85 -8.53 -1.55 -5.18
CA ARG A 85 -7.65 -0.42 -4.84
C ARG A 85 -6.83 -0.66 -3.58
N GLU A 86 -7.43 -1.28 -2.56
CA GLU A 86 -6.72 -1.64 -1.32
C GLU A 86 -5.64 -2.71 -1.57
N LEU A 87 -5.85 -3.61 -2.56
CA LEU A 87 -4.91 -4.68 -2.89
C LEU A 87 -3.87 -4.31 -3.96
N ASP A 88 -4.27 -3.57 -4.99
CA ASP A 88 -3.50 -3.19 -6.18
C ASP A 88 -4.09 -1.89 -6.81
N ALA A 89 -3.71 -0.75 -6.25
CA ALA A 89 -4.14 0.57 -6.73
C ALA A 89 -3.78 0.84 -8.21
N PRO A 90 -2.57 0.50 -8.70
CA PRO A 90 -2.25 0.65 -10.13
C PRO A 90 -3.17 -0.12 -11.07
N ALA A 91 -3.53 -1.37 -10.73
CA ALA A 91 -4.44 -2.16 -11.56
C ALA A 91 -5.85 -1.58 -11.61
N ALA A 92 -6.36 -1.11 -10.46
CA ALA A 92 -7.65 -0.42 -10.40
C ALA A 92 -7.66 0.87 -11.24
N ALA A 93 -6.62 1.70 -11.16
CA ALA A 93 -6.51 2.93 -11.93
C ALA A 93 -6.46 2.66 -13.44
N ARG A 94 -5.73 1.62 -13.88
CA ARG A 94 -5.70 1.20 -15.29
C ARG A 94 -7.08 0.76 -15.79
N PHE A 95 -7.84 0.05 -14.95
CA PHE A 95 -9.18 -0.39 -15.30
C PHE A 95 -10.13 0.80 -15.51
N GLU A 96 -10.13 1.76 -14.59
CA GLU A 96 -10.96 2.98 -14.71
C GLU A 96 -10.60 3.81 -15.94
N ALA A 97 -9.30 4.01 -16.20
CA ALA A 97 -8.84 4.72 -17.38
C ALA A 97 -9.30 4.03 -18.68
N GLY A 98 -9.23 2.69 -18.73
CA GLY A 98 -9.71 1.91 -19.86
C GLY A 98 -11.23 2.06 -20.08
N ARG A 99 -12.00 2.10 -18.99
CA ARG A 99 -13.45 2.28 -19.05
C ARG A 99 -13.85 3.68 -19.51
N SER A 100 -13.23 4.73 -18.97
CA SER A 100 -13.49 6.13 -19.37
C SER A 100 -13.19 6.36 -20.86
N LEU A 101 -12.12 5.75 -21.38
CA LEU A 101 -11.80 5.78 -22.81
C LEU A 101 -12.88 5.09 -23.66
N ALA A 102 -13.41 3.96 -23.19
CA ALA A 102 -14.50 3.25 -23.89
C ALA A 102 -15.80 4.07 -23.89
N GLU A 103 -16.16 4.69 -22.77
CA GLU A 103 -17.33 5.56 -22.66
C GLU A 103 -17.22 6.77 -23.60
N THR A 104 -16.03 7.38 -23.67
CA THR A 104 -15.79 8.53 -24.58
C THR A 104 -15.92 8.14 -26.05
N ARG A 105 -15.49 6.93 -26.43
CA ARG A 105 -15.65 6.41 -27.81
C ARG A 105 -17.09 6.11 -28.19
N LEU A 106 -17.97 5.84 -27.22
CA LEU A 106 -19.38 5.54 -27.46
C LEU A 106 -20.24 6.80 -27.61
N LEU A 107 -19.73 7.97 -27.21
CA LEU A 107 -20.42 9.26 -27.22
C LEU A 107 -20.03 10.18 -28.39
N GLY A 108 -19.10 9.76 -29.26
CA GLY A 108 -18.69 10.47 -30.48
C GLY A 108 -19.11 9.73 -31.73
#